data_AF-A0A8C2SYY4-F1
#
_entry.id   AF-A0A8C2SYY4-F1
#
_cell.length_a   1.000
_cell.length_b   1.000
_cell.length_c   1.000
_cell.angle_alpha   90.00
_cell.angle_beta   90.00
_cell.angle_gamma   90.00
#
_symmetry.space_group_name_H-M   'P 1'
#
loop_
_entity.id
_entity.type
_entity.pdbx_description
1 polymer ?
#
loop_
_entity_poly.entity_id
_entity_poly.type
_entity_poly.pdbx_seq_one_letter_code
_entity_poly.pdbx_strand_id
1 'polypeptide(L)'
;MQHLIKLPQTPGRHSILLLLLFLPASTIASACSHLRPQDATFSRDSLQLLKNAAPPPPQPCPQENVPLPFPETLLESKDKKQAAITTLLILQHLFNLLSSPRTPAHWIDHAHHSLLNKIQHYTHHIEKCFADQSVRSQRRRPRNSHLSINKYFKSIHSFLQHNNYNACTWDHVRLQAQDCFRHLDTLIRQMKSQAPLTTHSKRLNTQ
;
A
#
# COMPACT_ATOMS: atom_id res chain seq x y z
N MET A 1 37.58 65.11 -39.24
CA MET A 1 36.75 65.65 -38.13
C MET A 1 35.45 64.83 -38.13
N GLN A 2 34.98 64.10 -37.13
CA GLN A 2 35.26 63.98 -35.69
C GLN A 2 34.97 62.52 -35.24
N HIS A 3 35.65 62.10 -34.18
CA HIS A 3 35.53 60.80 -33.51
C HIS A 3 34.16 60.58 -32.88
N LEU A 4 33.63 59.35 -32.97
CA LEU A 4 32.62 58.83 -32.04
C LEU A 4 33.15 57.58 -31.33
N ILE A 5 33.20 57.71 -30.01
CA ILE A 5 33.66 56.76 -29.00
C ILE A 5 32.67 55.60 -28.92
N LYS A 6 33.15 54.36 -28.96
CA LYS A 6 32.37 53.16 -28.63
C LYS A 6 32.93 52.56 -27.33
N LEU A 7 32.24 52.80 -26.22
CA LEU A 7 32.50 52.21 -24.91
C LEU A 7 31.70 50.89 -24.73
N PRO A 8 31.96 50.07 -23.69
CA PRO A 8 32.28 48.65 -23.84
C PRO A 8 31.05 47.74 -23.75
N GLN A 9 31.18 46.58 -24.39
CA GLN A 9 30.31 45.42 -24.24
C GLN A 9 30.32 44.94 -22.78
N THR A 10 29.15 44.80 -22.16
CA THR A 10 28.98 44.12 -20.87
C THR A 10 28.32 42.76 -21.10
N PRO A 11 29.05 41.64 -21.05
CA PRO A 11 28.47 40.30 -21.07
C PRO A 11 28.40 39.79 -19.64
N GLY A 12 27.24 39.82 -18.99
CA GLY A 12 27.22 39.37 -17.59
C GLY A 12 25.90 39.23 -16.86
N ARG A 13 24.74 39.32 -17.53
CA ARG A 13 23.45 39.12 -16.82
C ARG A 13 22.57 38.01 -17.40
N HIS A 14 22.80 37.60 -18.64
CA HIS A 14 21.95 36.64 -19.32
C HIS A 14 22.38 35.19 -19.06
N SER A 15 23.67 34.96 -18.80
CA SER A 15 24.20 33.62 -18.50
C SER A 15 23.75 33.11 -17.12
N ILE A 16 23.62 33.99 -16.13
CA ILE A 16 23.18 33.62 -14.77
C ILE A 16 21.67 33.31 -14.74
N LEU A 17 20.85 34.01 -15.54
CA LEU A 17 19.41 33.76 -15.61
C LEU A 17 19.04 32.47 -16.36
N LEU A 18 19.87 32.03 -17.33
CA LEU A 18 19.65 30.80 -18.08
C LEU A 18 20.06 29.53 -17.32
N LEU A 19 20.86 29.64 -16.25
CA LEU A 19 21.25 28.51 -15.40
C LEU A 19 20.19 28.12 -14.36
N LEU A 20 19.20 28.97 -14.08
CA LEU A 20 18.10 28.67 -13.16
C LEU A 20 16.95 27.88 -13.81
N LEU A 21 16.99 27.67 -15.14
CA LEU A 21 15.92 27.01 -15.91
C LEU A 21 16.20 25.53 -16.23
N PHE A 22 17.32 24.96 -15.79
CA PHE A 22 17.70 23.56 -16.07
C PHE A 22 17.79 22.67 -14.82
N LEU A 23 16.88 22.86 -13.86
CA LEU A 23 16.63 21.84 -12.84
C LEU A 23 15.17 21.39 -12.88
N PRO A 24 14.79 20.44 -13.75
CA PRO A 24 13.77 19.49 -13.35
C PRO A 24 14.42 18.56 -12.32
N ALA A 25 14.59 19.06 -11.09
CA ALA A 25 14.85 18.17 -9.97
C ALA A 25 13.65 17.22 -9.90
N SER A 26 13.90 15.94 -10.16
CA SER A 26 12.88 14.89 -10.11
C SER A 26 12.26 14.83 -8.71
N THR A 27 11.19 15.60 -8.47
CA THR A 27 10.52 15.73 -7.17
C THR A 27 9.73 14.46 -6.78
N ILE A 28 9.53 13.52 -7.70
CA ILE A 28 8.81 12.27 -7.43
C ILE A 28 9.72 11.25 -6.73
N ALA A 29 11.03 11.27 -7.02
CA ALA A 29 11.98 10.33 -6.41
C ALA A 29 12.22 10.63 -4.91
N SER A 30 12.08 11.89 -4.49
CA SER A 30 12.22 12.30 -3.08
C SER A 30 10.96 12.06 -2.24
N ALA A 31 9.78 11.98 -2.85
CA ALA A 31 8.56 11.64 -2.12
C ALA A 31 8.60 10.21 -1.55
N CYS A 32 9.27 9.30 -2.25
CA CYS A 32 9.31 7.88 -1.88
C CYS A 32 10.43 7.48 -0.89
N SER A 33 11.44 8.33 -0.68
CA SER A 33 12.57 8.01 0.19
C SER A 33 12.22 8.12 1.68
N HIS A 34 11.34 9.06 2.04
CA HIS A 34 10.80 9.22 3.41
C HIS A 34 9.81 8.12 3.83
N LEU A 35 9.38 7.25 2.91
CA LEU A 35 8.44 6.15 3.17
C LEU A 35 9.09 4.93 3.82
N ARG A 36 10.39 4.75 3.55
CA ARG A 36 11.15 3.56 3.91
C ARG A 36 11.09 3.21 5.42
N PRO A 37 11.10 4.18 6.35
CA PRO A 37 10.94 3.93 7.77
C PRO A 37 9.51 3.49 8.15
N GLN A 38 8.46 4.15 7.64
CA GLN A 38 7.07 3.78 7.96
C GLN A 38 6.76 2.37 7.46
N ASP A 39 7.21 2.06 6.25
CA ASP A 39 7.11 0.72 5.68
C ASP A 39 7.87 -0.35 6.49
N ALA A 40 8.87 0.01 7.32
CA ALA A 40 9.70 -0.98 8.00
C ALA A 40 9.00 -1.58 9.22
N THR A 41 8.11 -0.81 9.86
CA THR A 41 7.43 -1.23 11.08
C THR A 41 5.93 -1.42 10.88
N PHE A 42 5.36 -0.95 9.76
CA PHE A 42 3.90 -0.98 9.53
C PHE A 42 3.26 -2.32 9.88
N SER A 43 3.68 -3.44 9.27
CA SER A 43 3.05 -4.74 9.49
C SER A 43 3.16 -5.22 10.93
N ARG A 44 4.32 -5.03 11.56
CA ARG A 44 4.56 -5.40 12.96
C ARG A 44 3.66 -4.60 13.89
N ASP A 45 3.65 -3.28 13.72
CA ASP A 45 2.93 -2.39 14.62
C ASP A 45 1.42 -2.55 14.44
N SER A 46 0.93 -2.71 13.21
CA SER A 46 -0.49 -2.98 12.94
C SER A 46 -0.93 -4.33 13.53
N LEU A 47 -0.07 -5.36 13.45
CA LEU A 47 -0.31 -6.64 14.12
C LEU A 47 -0.37 -6.47 15.64
N GLN A 48 0.52 -5.67 16.23
CA GLN A 48 0.51 -5.40 17.66
C GLN A 48 -0.75 -4.63 18.08
N LEU A 49 -1.13 -3.59 17.32
CA LEU A 49 -2.37 -2.84 17.56
C LEU A 49 -3.60 -3.74 17.46
N LEU A 50 -3.65 -4.66 16.49
CA LEU A 50 -4.72 -5.65 16.38
C LEU A 50 -4.77 -6.59 17.60
N LYS A 51 -3.62 -7.09 18.07
CA LYS A 51 -3.56 -7.93 19.28
C LYS A 51 -4.02 -7.18 20.54
N ASN A 52 -3.69 -5.90 20.63
CA ASN A 52 -4.11 -5.05 21.75
C ASN A 52 -5.61 -4.70 21.66
N ALA A 53 -6.12 -4.45 20.45
CA ALA A 53 -7.52 -4.10 20.21
C ALA A 53 -8.45 -5.28 20.41
N ALA A 54 -8.07 -6.45 19.92
CA ALA A 54 -8.88 -7.66 19.89
C ALA A 54 -8.15 -8.77 20.65
N PRO A 55 -8.23 -8.80 21.99
CA PRO A 55 -7.67 -9.91 22.76
C PRO A 55 -8.39 -11.21 22.40
N PRO A 56 -7.73 -12.37 22.49
CA PRO A 56 -8.39 -13.66 22.33
C PRO A 56 -9.55 -13.82 23.33
N PRO A 57 -10.62 -14.54 22.97
CA PRO A 57 -11.72 -14.82 23.88
C PRO A 57 -11.25 -15.63 25.10
N PRO A 58 -11.87 -15.45 26.28
CA PRO A 58 -11.49 -16.18 27.50
C PRO A 58 -11.63 -17.70 27.38
N GLN A 59 -12.63 -18.15 26.60
CA GLN A 59 -12.82 -19.55 26.27
C GLN A 59 -12.43 -19.79 24.81
N PRO A 60 -11.73 -20.90 24.51
CA PRO A 60 -11.41 -21.26 23.13
C PRO A 60 -12.68 -21.38 22.30
N CYS A 61 -12.68 -20.75 21.14
CA CYS A 61 -13.76 -20.93 20.19
C CYS A 61 -13.67 -22.32 19.55
N PRO A 62 -14.81 -23.02 19.36
CA PRO A 62 -14.85 -24.24 18.58
C PRO A 62 -14.22 -24.00 17.21
N GLN A 63 -13.43 -24.95 16.73
CA GLN A 63 -12.90 -24.88 15.38
C GLN A 63 -14.08 -24.98 14.40
N GLU A 64 -14.59 -23.84 13.94
CA GLU A 64 -15.46 -23.80 12.77
C GLU A 64 -14.57 -24.19 11.58
N ASN A 65 -14.79 -25.40 11.03
CA ASN A 65 -14.04 -26.01 9.93
C ASN A 65 -14.28 -25.29 8.58
N VAL A 66 -14.23 -23.96 8.55
CA VAL A 66 -14.36 -23.16 7.34
C VAL A 66 -12.96 -22.66 6.96
N PRO A 67 -12.25 -23.36 6.07
CA PRO A 67 -10.97 -22.87 5.58
C PRO A 67 -11.20 -21.58 4.78
N LEU A 68 -10.65 -20.47 5.28
CA LEU A 68 -10.58 -19.19 4.58
C LEU A 68 -9.10 -18.89 4.25
N PRO A 69 -8.47 -19.67 3.35
CA PRO A 69 -7.05 -19.48 3.09
C PRO A 69 -6.78 -18.16 2.38
N PHE A 70 -5.73 -17.46 2.81
CA PHE A 70 -5.23 -16.32 2.08
C PHE A 70 -4.74 -16.75 0.69
N PRO A 71 -5.05 -15.99 -0.39
CA PRO A 71 -4.59 -16.32 -1.73
C PRO A 71 -3.08 -16.02 -1.90
N GLU A 72 -2.23 -16.97 -1.51
CA GLU A 72 -0.76 -16.81 -1.51
C GLU A 72 -0.16 -16.52 -2.90
N THR A 73 -0.87 -16.84 -3.98
CA THR A 73 -0.49 -16.47 -5.36
C THR A 73 -0.31 -14.96 -5.54
N LEU A 74 -0.92 -14.14 -4.67
CA LEU A 74 -0.72 -12.70 -4.63
C LEU A 74 0.71 -12.29 -4.24
N LEU A 75 1.46 -13.17 -3.58
CA LEU A 75 2.81 -12.94 -3.07
C LEU A 75 3.90 -13.35 -4.07
N GLU A 76 3.54 -14.05 -5.15
CA GLU A 76 4.50 -14.59 -6.11
C GLU A 76 5.12 -13.52 -7.02
N SER A 77 4.42 -12.40 -7.23
CA SER A 77 4.91 -11.33 -8.09
C SER A 77 6.08 -10.59 -7.45
N LYS A 78 7.19 -10.47 -8.19
CA LYS A 78 8.33 -9.62 -7.81
C LYS A 78 8.21 -8.18 -8.33
N ASP A 79 7.13 -7.84 -9.02
CA ASP A 79 6.92 -6.49 -9.54
C ASP A 79 6.49 -5.55 -8.41
N LYS A 80 7.26 -4.48 -8.20
CA LYS A 80 7.01 -3.48 -7.15
C LYS A 80 5.64 -2.84 -7.24
N LYS A 81 5.20 -2.54 -8.46
CA LYS A 81 3.92 -1.86 -8.70
C LYS A 81 2.80 -2.82 -8.35
N GLN A 82 2.95 -4.10 -8.73
CA GLN A 82 2.00 -5.12 -8.37
C GLN A 82 1.93 -5.32 -6.85
N ALA A 83 3.07 -5.36 -6.17
CA ALA A 83 3.11 -5.43 -4.72
C ALA A 83 2.38 -4.24 -4.07
N ALA A 84 2.61 -3.00 -4.54
CA ALA A 84 1.91 -1.81 -4.05
C ALA A 84 0.39 -1.86 -4.31
N ILE A 85 -0.02 -2.26 -5.51
CA ILE A 85 -1.43 -2.40 -5.89
C ILE A 85 -2.14 -3.46 -5.03
N THR A 86 -1.48 -4.59 -4.77
CA THR A 86 -1.98 -5.67 -3.92
C THR A 86 -2.06 -5.22 -2.46
N THR A 87 -1.03 -4.54 -1.94
CA THR A 87 -1.02 -3.94 -0.60
C THR A 87 -2.22 -3.00 -0.42
N LEU A 88 -2.44 -2.08 -1.36
CA LEU A 88 -3.60 -1.16 -1.31
C LEU A 88 -4.93 -1.91 -1.25
N LEU A 89 -5.12 -2.97 -2.05
CA LEU A 89 -6.35 -3.77 -2.01
C LEU A 89 -6.58 -4.40 -0.64
N ILE A 90 -5.54 -5.02 -0.08
CA ILE A 90 -5.64 -5.69 1.22
C ILE A 90 -5.95 -4.66 2.32
N LEU A 91 -5.28 -3.50 2.31
CA LEU A 91 -5.51 -2.45 3.31
C LEU A 91 -6.92 -1.87 3.24
N GLN A 92 -7.44 -1.62 2.03
CA GLN A 92 -8.81 -1.12 1.83
C GLN A 92 -9.84 -2.14 2.35
N HIS A 93 -9.64 -3.42 2.05
CA HIS A 93 -10.52 -4.47 2.57
C HIS A 93 -10.42 -4.65 4.08
N LEU A 94 -9.21 -4.62 4.65
CA LEU A 94 -9.00 -4.67 6.10
C LEU A 94 -9.67 -3.49 6.79
N PHE A 95 -9.52 -2.28 6.25
CA PHE A 95 -10.18 -1.09 6.80
C PHE A 95 -11.70 -1.27 6.82
N ASN A 96 -12.31 -1.66 5.70
CA ASN A 96 -13.76 -1.89 5.61
C ASN A 96 -14.25 -3.01 6.54
N LEU A 97 -13.47 -4.08 6.68
CA LEU A 97 -13.80 -5.21 7.54
C LEU A 97 -13.76 -4.81 9.02
N LEU A 98 -12.68 -4.13 9.44
CA LEU A 98 -12.41 -3.81 10.85
C LEU A 98 -13.14 -2.56 11.33
N SER A 99 -13.54 -1.65 10.43
CA SER A 99 -14.38 -0.47 10.74
C SER A 99 -15.88 -0.80 10.77
N SER A 100 -16.26 -2.07 10.59
CA SER A 100 -17.64 -2.50 10.61
C SER A 100 -18.35 -2.05 11.89
N PRO A 101 -19.59 -1.53 11.82
CA PRO A 101 -20.38 -1.21 13.02
C PRO A 101 -20.76 -2.47 13.82
N ARG A 102 -20.49 -3.66 13.28
CA ARG A 102 -20.71 -4.96 13.95
C ARG A 102 -19.45 -5.50 14.61
N THR A 103 -18.34 -4.77 14.60
CA THR A 103 -17.13 -5.13 15.35
C THR A 103 -17.50 -5.30 16.84
N PRO A 104 -16.97 -6.31 17.55
CA PRO A 104 -17.42 -6.60 18.90
C PRO A 104 -17.14 -5.46 19.88
N ALA A 105 -18.13 -5.13 20.71
CA ALA A 105 -18.04 -4.03 21.68
C ALA A 105 -16.98 -4.25 22.78
N HIS A 106 -16.49 -5.48 22.96
CA HIS A 106 -15.43 -5.78 23.93
C HIS A 106 -14.01 -5.51 23.40
N TRP A 107 -13.88 -5.09 22.13
CA TRP A 107 -12.60 -4.65 21.59
C TRP A 107 -12.18 -3.34 22.27
N ILE A 108 -10.87 -3.14 22.44
CA ILE A 108 -10.32 -1.98 23.14
C ILE A 108 -10.29 -0.77 22.19
N ASP A 109 -11.23 0.14 22.38
CA ASP A 109 -11.49 1.30 21.50
C ASP A 109 -10.23 2.07 21.11
N HIS A 110 -9.37 2.43 22.06
CA HIS A 110 -8.17 3.24 21.76
C HIS A 110 -7.22 2.51 20.79
N ALA A 111 -6.98 1.21 21.03
CA ALA A 111 -6.10 0.40 20.18
C ALA A 111 -6.76 0.12 18.82
N HIS A 112 -8.07 -0.09 18.79
CA HIS A 112 -8.84 -0.28 17.56
C HIS A 112 -8.83 0.97 16.67
N HIS A 113 -9.10 2.16 17.23
CA HIS A 113 -9.00 3.43 16.50
C HIS A 113 -7.57 3.69 16.01
N SER A 114 -6.56 3.42 16.84
CA SER A 114 -5.16 3.54 16.44
C SER A 114 -4.81 2.63 15.27
N LEU A 115 -5.35 1.41 15.23
CA LEU A 115 -5.20 0.48 14.12
C LEU A 115 -5.82 1.04 12.83
N LEU A 116 -7.08 1.48 12.89
CA LEU A 116 -7.79 2.02 11.72
C LEU A 116 -7.09 3.25 11.16
N ASN A 117 -6.68 4.18 12.02
CA ASN A 117 -5.89 5.35 11.64
C ASN A 117 -4.58 4.93 10.97
N LYS A 118 -3.87 3.95 11.52
CA LYS A 118 -2.62 3.47 10.93
C LYS A 118 -2.82 2.88 9.54
N ILE A 119 -3.85 2.06 9.35
CA ILE A 119 -4.22 1.50 8.04
C ILE A 119 -4.52 2.63 7.05
N GLN A 120 -5.34 3.61 7.44
CA GLN A 120 -5.74 4.71 6.57
C GLN A 120 -4.56 5.62 6.20
N HIS A 121 -3.73 6.00 7.17
CA HIS A 121 -2.53 6.80 6.93
C HIS A 121 -1.56 6.09 5.98
N TYR A 122 -1.36 4.79 6.17
CA TYR A 122 -0.47 4.01 5.30
C TYR A 122 -1.05 3.78 3.90
N THR A 123 -2.37 3.66 3.78
CA THR A 123 -3.05 3.60 2.47
C THR A 123 -2.81 4.89 1.69
N HIS A 124 -3.08 6.06 2.29
CA HIS A 124 -2.84 7.38 1.67
C HIS A 124 -1.36 7.59 1.32
N HIS A 125 -0.48 7.06 2.17
CA HIS A 125 0.95 7.10 1.97
C HIS A 125 1.37 6.37 0.69
N ILE A 126 0.90 5.12 0.50
CA ILE A 126 1.18 4.37 -0.73
C ILE A 126 0.51 5.06 -1.93
N GLU A 127 -0.72 5.54 -1.80
CA GLU A 127 -1.42 6.23 -2.90
C GLU A 127 -0.63 7.45 -3.41
N LYS A 128 -0.09 8.29 -2.52
CA LYS A 128 0.77 9.43 -2.90
C LYS A 128 2.02 9.00 -3.66
N CYS A 129 2.59 7.88 -3.27
CA CYS A 129 3.89 7.42 -3.77
C CYS A 129 3.76 6.67 -5.10
N PHE A 130 2.56 6.18 -5.36
CA PHE A 130 2.15 5.58 -6.62
C PHE A 130 1.06 6.44 -7.30
N ALA A 131 1.02 7.76 -7.06
CA ALA A 131 -0.08 8.66 -7.47
C ALA A 131 -0.29 8.74 -8.99
N ASP A 132 0.79 8.92 -9.77
CA ASP A 132 0.77 8.85 -11.24
C ASP A 132 0.28 7.50 -11.78
N GLN A 133 0.29 6.49 -10.92
CA GLN A 133 -0.02 5.13 -11.26
C GLN A 133 -1.45 4.78 -10.86
N SER A 134 -2.08 5.45 -9.88
CA SER A 134 -3.48 5.21 -9.47
C SER A 134 -4.47 5.35 -10.64
N VAL A 135 -4.34 6.40 -11.46
CA VAL A 135 -5.21 6.70 -12.61
C VAL A 135 -4.97 5.74 -13.79
N ARG A 136 -3.73 5.27 -13.98
CA ARG A 136 -3.38 4.34 -15.08
C ARG A 136 -3.51 2.85 -14.70
N SER A 137 -3.40 2.53 -13.41
CA SER A 137 -3.40 1.18 -12.85
C SER A 137 -4.81 0.63 -12.60
N GLN A 138 -5.84 1.47 -12.47
CA GLN A 138 -7.23 0.99 -12.56
C GLN A 138 -7.47 0.20 -13.86
N ARG A 139 -6.77 0.57 -14.96
CA ARG A 139 -6.83 -0.15 -16.25
C ARG A 139 -5.85 -1.33 -16.37
N ARG A 140 -4.87 -1.47 -15.46
CA ARG A 140 -3.77 -2.47 -15.55
C ARG A 140 -3.58 -3.33 -14.30
N ARG A 141 -4.51 -3.25 -13.34
CA ARG A 141 -4.54 -4.16 -12.19
C ARG A 141 -4.73 -5.58 -12.73
N PRO A 142 -3.88 -6.56 -12.38
CA PRO A 142 -4.07 -7.94 -12.82
C PRO A 142 -5.44 -8.39 -12.38
N ARG A 143 -6.28 -8.67 -13.37
CA ARG A 143 -7.67 -9.06 -13.16
C ARG A 143 -7.76 -10.20 -12.14
N ASN A 144 -6.81 -11.14 -12.20
CA ASN A 144 -6.74 -12.30 -11.33
C ASN A 144 -6.42 -11.94 -9.87
N SER A 145 -5.51 -11.00 -9.61
CA SER A 145 -5.17 -10.58 -8.24
C SER A 145 -6.35 -9.88 -7.57
N HIS A 146 -7.03 -9.00 -8.30
CA HIS A 146 -8.23 -8.31 -7.80
C HIS A 146 -9.38 -9.28 -7.51
N LEU A 147 -9.64 -10.22 -8.43
CA LEU A 147 -10.69 -11.22 -8.24
C LEU A 147 -10.39 -12.13 -7.05
N SER A 148 -9.15 -12.57 -6.90
CA SER A 148 -8.75 -13.49 -5.82
C SER A 148 -8.88 -12.84 -4.44
N ILE A 149 -8.40 -11.59 -4.29
CA ILE A 149 -8.50 -10.90 -3.01
C ILE A 149 -9.95 -10.51 -2.68
N ASN A 150 -10.74 -10.09 -3.68
CA ASN A 150 -12.15 -9.80 -3.47
C ASN A 150 -12.93 -11.06 -3.09
N LYS A 151 -12.62 -12.20 -3.70
CA LYS A 151 -13.23 -13.49 -3.34
C LYS A 151 -12.91 -13.84 -1.90
N TYR A 152 -11.65 -13.70 -1.49
CA TYR A 152 -11.19 -13.95 -0.11
C TYR A 152 -11.97 -13.11 0.91
N PHE A 153 -11.99 -11.77 0.75
CA PHE A 153 -12.72 -10.92 1.69
C PHE A 153 -14.24 -11.08 1.61
N LYS A 154 -14.80 -11.38 0.43
CA LYS A 154 -16.21 -11.74 0.31
C LYS A 154 -16.54 -13.00 1.11
N SER A 155 -15.69 -14.02 1.06
CA SER A 155 -15.85 -15.23 1.88
C SER A 155 -15.81 -14.92 3.38
N ILE A 156 -14.94 -14.02 3.82
CA ILE A 156 -14.92 -13.55 5.22
C ILE A 156 -16.23 -12.84 5.60
N HIS A 157 -16.72 -11.92 4.77
CA HIS A 157 -17.99 -11.23 5.02
C HIS A 157 -19.17 -12.20 5.03
N SER A 158 -19.20 -13.16 4.10
CA SER A 158 -20.21 -14.22 4.10
C SER A 158 -20.11 -15.06 5.37
N PHE A 159 -18.92 -15.45 5.82
CA PHE A 159 -18.73 -16.19 7.06
C PHE A 159 -19.27 -15.42 8.28
N LEU A 160 -19.00 -14.11 8.37
CA LEU A 160 -19.61 -13.24 9.38
C LEU A 160 -21.14 -13.24 9.34
N GLN A 161 -21.72 -13.14 8.14
CA GLN A 161 -23.17 -13.11 7.95
C GLN A 161 -23.85 -14.42 8.35
N HIS A 162 -23.33 -15.57 7.90
CA HIS A 162 -23.91 -16.88 8.18
C HIS A 162 -23.91 -17.21 9.68
N ASN A 163 -22.92 -16.71 10.42
CA ASN A 163 -22.77 -16.95 11.85
C ASN A 163 -23.26 -15.81 12.74
N ASN A 164 -24.09 -14.90 12.19
CA ASN A 164 -24.72 -13.79 12.93
C ASN A 164 -23.73 -12.89 13.68
N TYR A 165 -22.51 -12.72 13.15
CA TYR A 165 -21.49 -11.85 13.75
C TYR A 165 -21.18 -12.18 15.21
N ASN A 166 -21.26 -13.47 15.60
CA ASN A 166 -21.00 -13.88 16.97
C ASN A 166 -19.51 -13.69 17.35
N ALA A 167 -19.20 -13.76 18.64
CA ALA A 167 -17.86 -13.50 19.16
C ALA A 167 -16.79 -14.46 18.59
N CYS A 168 -17.12 -15.74 18.39
CA CYS A 168 -16.19 -16.72 17.84
C CYS A 168 -15.91 -16.51 16.36
N THR A 169 -16.93 -16.11 15.60
CA THR A 169 -16.76 -15.71 14.21
C THR A 169 -15.85 -14.49 14.10
N TRP A 170 -15.97 -13.53 15.01
CA TRP A 170 -15.06 -12.38 15.07
C TRP A 170 -13.65 -12.74 15.53
N ASP A 171 -13.49 -13.74 16.39
CA ASP A 171 -12.17 -14.27 16.73
C ASP A 171 -11.47 -14.90 15.50
N HIS A 172 -12.23 -15.61 14.67
CA HIS A 172 -11.72 -16.10 13.39
C HIS A 172 -11.35 -14.95 12.46
N VAL A 173 -12.17 -13.90 12.36
CA VAL A 173 -11.84 -12.68 11.58
C VAL A 173 -10.58 -11.99 12.10
N ARG A 174 -10.40 -11.92 13.42
CA ARG A 174 -9.16 -11.42 14.04
C ARG A 174 -7.97 -12.22 13.55
N LEU A 175 -8.04 -13.56 13.53
CA LEU A 175 -6.96 -14.41 13.02
C LEU A 175 -6.69 -14.17 11.53
N GLN A 176 -7.72 -14.09 10.70
CA GLN A 176 -7.56 -13.76 9.27
C GLN A 176 -6.92 -12.38 9.06
N ALA A 177 -7.25 -11.40 9.89
CA ALA A 177 -6.63 -10.08 9.84
C ALA A 177 -5.15 -10.12 10.28
N GLN A 178 -4.80 -10.91 11.30
CA GLN A 178 -3.41 -11.14 11.70
C GLN A 178 -2.61 -11.73 10.53
N ASP A 179 -3.18 -12.71 9.83
CA ASP A 179 -2.55 -13.37 8.69
C ASP A 179 -2.34 -12.41 7.52
N CYS A 180 -3.33 -11.57 7.21
CA CYS A 180 -3.17 -10.49 6.25
C CYS A 180 -2.00 -9.56 6.61
N PHE A 181 -1.84 -9.15 7.88
CA PHE A 181 -0.71 -8.31 8.29
C PHE A 181 0.65 -9.02 8.15
N ARG A 182 0.70 -10.34 8.40
CA ARG A 182 1.91 -11.15 8.15
C ARG A 182 2.26 -11.18 6.66
N HIS A 183 1.27 -11.38 5.78
CA HIS A 183 1.49 -11.36 4.34
C HIS A 183 1.83 -9.97 3.78
N LEU A 184 1.27 -8.91 4.37
CA LEU A 184 1.60 -7.53 4.03
C LEU A 184 3.08 -7.21 4.27
N ASP A 185 3.73 -7.79 5.29
CA ASP A 185 5.19 -7.65 5.49
C ASP A 185 5.98 -8.09 4.25
N THR A 186 5.56 -9.20 3.61
CA THR A 186 6.19 -9.70 2.38
C THR A 186 6.00 -8.72 1.22
N LEU A 187 4.78 -8.25 0.99
CA LEU A 187 4.46 -7.31 -0.09
C LEU A 187 5.20 -5.97 0.10
N ILE A 188 5.27 -5.47 1.33
CA ILE A 188 5.99 -4.23 1.64
C ILE A 188 7.50 -4.39 1.42
N ARG A 189 8.10 -5.54 1.74
CA ARG A 189 9.50 -5.82 1.39
C ARG A 189 9.72 -5.86 -0.13
N GLN A 190 8.80 -6.46 -0.88
CA GLN A 190 8.87 -6.51 -2.35
C GLN A 190 8.83 -5.10 -2.95
N MET A 191 7.94 -4.22 -2.44
CA MET A 191 7.86 -2.81 -2.84
C MET A 191 9.21 -2.08 -2.67
N LYS A 192 9.96 -2.38 -1.60
CA LYS A 192 11.27 -1.77 -1.30
C LYS A 192 12.42 -2.28 -2.17
N SER A 193 12.43 -3.57 -2.51
CA SER A 193 13.60 -4.27 -3.07
C SER A 193 14.16 -3.60 -4.33
N GLN A 194 15.43 -3.14 -4.37
CA GLN A 194 16.02 -2.50 -5.56
C GLN A 194 16.34 -3.52 -6.67
N ALA A 195 15.34 -4.19 -7.26
CA ALA A 195 15.54 -4.87 -8.54
C ALA A 195 15.39 -3.85 -9.68
N PRO A 196 16.35 -3.75 -10.61
CA PRO A 196 16.23 -2.90 -11.80
C PRO A 196 15.00 -3.31 -12.61
N LEU A 197 14.25 -2.31 -13.11
CA LEU A 197 13.27 -2.54 -14.15
C LEU A 197 14.02 -3.08 -15.37
N THR A 198 13.87 -4.37 -15.68
CA THR A 198 14.26 -4.87 -17.00
C THR A 198 13.31 -4.25 -18.00
N THR A 199 13.78 -3.20 -18.66
CA THR A 199 13.13 -2.60 -19.82
C THR A 199 12.93 -3.69 -20.85
N HIS A 200 11.67 -4.05 -21.13
CA HIS A 200 11.34 -4.88 -22.27
C HIS A 200 11.84 -4.15 -23.52
N SER A 201 12.98 -4.60 -24.04
CA SER A 201 13.53 -4.12 -25.31
C SER A 201 12.54 -4.47 -26.41
N LYS A 202 12.02 -3.45 -27.10
CA LYS A 202 11.34 -3.60 -28.37
C LYS A 202 12.34 -4.23 -29.35
N ARG A 203 12.16 -5.50 -29.72
CA ARG A 203 12.63 -5.95 -31.02
C ARG A 203 11.66 -5.42 -32.06
N LEU A 204 12.04 -4.30 -32.68
CA LEU A 204 11.58 -3.94 -34.01
C LEU A 204 12.31 -4.91 -34.96
N ASN A 205 11.62 -5.94 -35.45
CA ASN A 205 12.11 -6.67 -36.61
C ASN A 205 11.43 -6.06 -37.83
N THR A 206 12.22 -5.30 -38.59
CA THR A 206 11.95 -4.97 -39.98
C THR A 206 12.85 -5.88 -40.80
N GLN A 207 12.26 -6.84 -41.51
CA GLN A 207 12.73 -7.29 -42.82
C GLN A 207 11.58 -7.94 -43.57
#